data_AF-A0A6P0SHT0-F1
#
_entry.id   AF-A0A6P0SHT0-F1
#
_cell.length_a   1.000
_cell.length_b   1.000
_cell.length_c   1.000
_cell.angle_alpha   90.00
_cell.angle_beta   90.00
_cell.angle_gamma   90.00
#
_symmetry.space_group_name_H-M   'P 1'
#
loop_
_entity.id
_entity.type
_entity.pdbx_description
1 polymer ?
#
loop_
_entity_poly.entity_id
_entity_poly.type
_entity_poly.pdbx_seq_one_letter_code
_entity_poly.pdbx_strand_id
1 'polypeptide(L)'
;MQTYYYVLASQKFLEEEPLEEVLRERTRHYHEQEKEIDFWLVNQPAFLESPQMSQVKQECPQPATAIISTNPKFITWLKLRLEFVKTGEFAGP
;
A
#
# COMPACT_ATOMS: atom_id res chain seq x y z
N MET A 1 -13.77 7.72 11.00
CA MET A 1 -12.82 6.66 11.36
C MET A 1 -13.04 5.45 10.48
N GLN A 2 -12.27 5.37 9.40
CA GLN A 2 -12.23 4.27 8.47
C GLN A 2 -10.90 3.52 8.63
N THR A 3 -10.93 2.19 8.54
CA THR A 3 -9.70 1.37 8.59
C THR A 3 -9.05 1.32 7.21
N TYR A 4 -7.76 1.63 7.18
CA TYR A 4 -6.91 1.51 6.01
C TYR A 4 -5.91 0.39 6.23
N TYR A 5 -5.69 -0.41 5.20
CA TYR A 5 -4.70 -1.48 5.16
C TYR A 5 -3.57 -1.05 4.25
N TYR A 6 -2.33 -1.44 4.54
CA TYR A 6 -1.20 -1.08 3.71
C TYR A 6 -0.27 -2.25 3.44
N VAL A 7 0.36 -2.21 2.26
CA VAL A 7 1.66 -2.82 1.98
C VAL A 7 2.71 -1.71 2.00
N LEU A 8 3.84 -1.94 2.65
CA LEU A 8 4.97 -1.01 2.73
C LEU A 8 6.27 -1.71 2.32
N ALA A 9 7.03 -1.07 1.45
CA ALA A 9 8.37 -1.51 1.08
C ALA A 9 9.25 -0.30 0.71
N SER A 10 10.53 -0.55 0.43
CA SER A 10 11.40 0.48 -0.12
C SER A 10 10.91 0.89 -1.52
N GLN A 11 11.06 2.17 -1.84
CA GLN A 11 10.69 2.70 -3.16
C GLN A 11 11.41 1.92 -4.28
N LYS A 12 12.71 1.69 -4.10
CA LYS A 12 13.53 0.92 -5.05
C LYS A 12 12.96 -0.47 -5.33
N PHE A 13 12.54 -1.19 -4.29
CA PHE A 13 11.95 -2.52 -4.45
C PHE A 13 10.65 -2.45 -5.25
N LEU A 14 9.76 -1.49 -4.96
CA LEU A 14 8.49 -1.36 -5.67
C LEU A 14 8.64 -0.90 -7.13
N GLU A 15 9.73 -0.20 -7.46
CA GLU A 15 10.07 0.18 -8.85
C GLU A 15 10.58 -1.01 -9.68
N GLU A 16 11.18 -2.02 -9.04
CA GLU A 16 11.63 -3.26 -9.71
C GLU A 16 10.47 -4.22 -9.96
N GLU A 17 9.35 -4.03 -9.28
CA GLU A 17 8.15 -4.87 -9.39
C GLU A 17 7.20 -4.35 -10.49
N PRO A 18 6.51 -5.26 -11.23
CA PRO A 18 5.55 -4.86 -12.27
C PRO A 18 4.22 -4.41 -11.66
N LEU A 19 4.25 -3.38 -10.81
CA LEU A 19 3.09 -2.85 -10.09
C LEU A 19 2.28 -1.84 -10.90
N GLU A 20 2.92 -1.11 -11.82
CA GLU A 20 2.23 -0.15 -12.68
C GLU A 20 1.10 -0.82 -13.47
N GLU A 21 1.39 -1.96 -14.11
CA GLU A 21 0.39 -2.72 -14.86
C GLU A 21 -0.75 -3.21 -13.96
N VAL A 22 -0.42 -3.73 -12.78
CA VAL A 22 -1.40 -4.22 -11.81
C VAL A 22 -2.36 -3.12 -11.37
N LEU A 23 -1.82 -1.94 -11.03
CA LEU A 23 -2.64 -0.82 -10.56
C LEU A 23 -3.45 -0.20 -11.71
N ARG A 24 -2.88 -0.11 -12.91
CA ARG A 24 -3.58 0.37 -14.11
C ARG A 24 -4.76 -0.52 -14.46
N GLU A 25 -4.55 -1.83 -14.51
CA GLU A 25 -5.58 -2.80 -14.84
C GLU A 25 -6.68 -2.85 -13.77
N ARG A 26 -6.30 -2.78 -12.49
CA ARG A 26 -7.27 -2.66 -11.39
C ARG A 26 -8.10 -1.36 -11.49
N THR A 27 -7.47 -0.25 -11.87
CA THR A 27 -8.17 1.04 -12.07
C THR A 27 -9.18 0.94 -13.20
N ARG A 28 -8.79 0.34 -14.34
CA ARG A 28 -9.69 0.04 -15.47
C ARG A 28 -10.88 -0.82 -15.02
N HIS A 29 -10.61 -1.91 -14.29
CA HIS A 29 -11.65 -2.79 -13.77
C HIS A 29 -12.64 -2.07 -12.85
N TYR A 30 -12.15 -1.19 -11.97
CA TYR A 30 -13.02 -0.38 -11.10
C TYR A 30 -13.90 0.56 -11.90
N HIS A 31 -13.33 1.24 -12.91
CA HIS A 31 -14.07 2.13 -13.79
C HIS A 31 -15.17 1.38 -14.57
N GLU A 32 -14.86 0.20 -15.12
CA GLU A 32 -15.83 -0.63 -15.86
C GLU A 32 -16.98 -1.17 -15.01
N GLN A 33 -16.78 -1.25 -13.69
CA GLN A 33 -17.78 -1.70 -12.72
C GLN A 33 -18.45 -0.53 -11.99
N GLU A 34 -18.21 0.72 -12.42
CA GLU A 34 -18.69 1.94 -11.75
C GLU A 34 -18.36 1.97 -10.25
N LYS A 35 -17.21 1.41 -9.87
CA LYS A 35 -16.75 1.28 -8.50
C LYS A 35 -15.80 2.43 -8.14
N GLU A 36 -16.02 3.04 -6.99
CA GLU A 36 -15.10 4.03 -6.42
C GLU A 36 -13.73 3.41 -6.09
N ILE A 37 -12.66 4.12 -6.44
CA ILE A 37 -11.28 3.70 -6.16
C ILE A 37 -11.05 3.70 -4.65
N ASP A 38 -10.66 2.53 -4.15
CA ASP A 38 -10.42 2.27 -2.74
C ASP A 38 -8.95 1.91 -2.45
N PHE A 39 -8.02 2.30 -3.34
CA PHE A 39 -6.59 2.01 -3.24
C PHE A 39 -5.72 3.11 -3.85
N TRP A 40 -4.52 3.32 -3.29
CA TRP A 40 -3.58 4.39 -3.68
C TRP A 40 -2.13 3.95 -3.52
N LEU A 41 -1.27 4.41 -4.43
CA LEU A 41 0.20 4.35 -4.30
C LEU A 41 0.67 5.67 -3.67
N VAL A 42 1.34 5.59 -2.52
CA VAL A 42 1.76 6.76 -1.73
C VAL A 42 3.26 6.68 -1.46
N ASN A 43 4.01 7.57 -2.10
CA ASN A 43 5.43 7.74 -1.84
C ASN A 43 5.66 8.48 -0.53
N GLN A 44 6.62 8.03 0.27
CA GLN A 44 6.98 8.62 1.58
C GLN A 44 5.73 8.91 2.44
N PRO A 45 4.94 7.87 2.77
CA PRO A 45 3.62 8.07 3.35
C PRO A 45 3.69 8.68 4.75
N ALA A 46 2.97 9.79 4.95
CA ALA A 46 3.00 10.57 6.19
C ALA A 46 2.56 9.78 7.44
N PHE A 47 1.76 8.71 7.28
CA PHE A 47 1.34 7.88 8.41
C PHE A 47 2.54 7.18 9.10
N LEU A 48 3.66 6.98 8.39
CA LEU A 48 4.88 6.41 8.97
C LEU A 48 5.56 7.33 9.97
N GLU A 49 5.26 8.63 9.94
CA GLU A 49 5.79 9.61 10.89
C GLU A 49 5.07 9.55 12.25
N SER A 50 3.97 8.79 12.34
CA SER A 50 3.25 8.61 13.59
C SER A 50 4.07 7.80 14.59
N PRO A 51 4.05 8.11 15.90
CA PRO A 51 4.81 7.37 16.91
C PRO A 51 4.54 5.86 16.92
N GLN A 52 3.30 5.45 16.63
CA GLN A 52 2.87 4.05 16.55
C GLN A 52 3.54 3.28 15.39
N MET A 53 4.04 4.00 14.37
CA MET A 53 4.71 3.43 13.20
C MET A 53 6.23 3.49 13.30
N SER A 54 6.79 3.99 14.40
CA SER A 54 8.24 4.15 14.59
C SER A 54 9.03 2.86 14.35
N GLN A 55 8.57 1.74 14.88
CA GLN A 55 9.21 0.43 14.66
C GLN A 55 9.14 0.02 13.19
N VAL A 56 7.97 0.12 12.55
CA VAL A 56 7.78 -0.22 11.13
C VAL A 56 8.67 0.65 10.24
N LYS A 57 8.77 1.95 10.56
CA LYS A 57 9.63 2.91 9.84
C LYS A 57 11.12 2.54 9.95
N GLN A 58 11.58 2.10 11.12
CA GLN A 58 12.97 1.67 11.33
C GLN A 58 13.29 0.37 10.59
N GLU A 59 12.35 -0.56 10.52
CA GLU A 59 12.53 -1.86 9.85
C GLU A 59 12.45 -1.75 8.32
N CYS A 60 11.76 -0.74 7.78
CA CYS A 60 11.61 -0.54 6.33
C CYS A 60 12.73 0.33 5.76
N PRO A 61 13.46 -0.12 4.72
CA PRO A 61 14.46 0.71 4.06
C PRO A 61 13.83 1.98 3.46
N GLN A 62 14.58 3.08 3.50
CA GLN A 62 14.14 4.40 3.07
C GLN A 62 14.81 4.82 1.74
N PRO A 63 14.13 5.60 0.88
CA PRO A 63 12.75 6.08 1.02
C PRO A 63 11.73 4.94 0.88
N ALA A 64 10.67 4.99 1.68
CA ALA A 64 9.61 3.98 1.68
C ALA A 64 8.39 4.44 0.88
N THR A 65 7.73 3.48 0.22
CA THR A 65 6.49 3.70 -0.53
C THR A 65 5.47 2.67 -0.08
N ALA A 66 4.20 3.10 0.03
CA ALA A 66 3.09 2.25 0.43
C ALA A 66 2.04 2.12 -0.67
N ILE A 67 1.44 0.93 -0.76
CA ILE A 67 0.12 0.76 -1.38
C ILE A 67 -0.89 0.67 -0.25
N ILE A 68 -1.83 1.59 -0.22
CA ILE A 68 -2.86 1.70 0.82
C ILE A 68 -4.20 1.36 0.20
N SER A 69 -5.06 0.64 0.92
CA SER A 69 -6.43 0.35 0.47
C SER A 69 -7.37 0.14 1.66
N THR A 70 -8.66 0.41 1.50
CA THR A 70 -9.68 0.01 2.47
C THR A 70 -10.14 -1.44 2.26
N ASN A 71 -9.61 -2.13 1.24
CA ASN A 71 -9.90 -3.52 0.95
C ASN A 71 -8.78 -4.43 1.49
N PRO A 72 -9.00 -5.16 2.61
CA PRO A 72 -7.96 -6.00 3.21
C PRO A 72 -7.52 -7.14 2.29
N LYS A 73 -8.44 -7.70 1.49
CA LYS A 73 -8.13 -8.81 0.57
C LYS A 73 -7.12 -8.37 -0.49
N PHE A 74 -7.21 -7.12 -0.95
CA PHE A 74 -6.26 -6.58 -1.92
C PHE A 74 -4.85 -6.45 -1.32
N ILE A 75 -4.74 -5.98 -0.07
CA ILE A 75 -3.46 -5.89 0.64
C ILE A 75 -2.89 -7.28 0.94
N THR A 76 -3.72 -8.25 1.34
CA THR A 76 -3.27 -9.65 1.51
C THR A 76 -2.76 -10.23 0.21
N TRP A 77 -3.43 -9.99 -0.91
CA TRP A 77 -2.97 -10.44 -2.23
C TRP A 77 -1.62 -9.81 -2.61
N LEU A 78 -1.45 -8.51 -2.38
CA LEU A 78 -0.17 -7.83 -2.61
C LEU A 78 0.95 -8.39 -1.70
N LYS A 79 0.65 -8.70 -0.43
CA LYS A 79 1.62 -9.33 0.48
C LYS A 79 2.10 -10.68 -0.04
N LEU A 80 1.20 -11.52 -0.55
CA LEU A 80 1.55 -12.81 -1.13
C LEU A 80 2.33 -12.67 -2.44
N ARG A 81 2.02 -11.65 -3.24
CA ARG A 81 2.69 -11.38 -4.51
C ARG A 81 4.11 -10.85 -4.32
N LEU A 82 4.30 -9.92 -3.40
CA LEU A 82 5.54 -9.16 -3.24
C LEU A 82 6.50 -9.78 -2.22
N GLU A 83 5.99 -10.66 -1.34
CA GLU A 83 6.72 -11.40 -0.29
C GLU A 83 7.49 -10.53 0.73
N PHE A 84 8.50 -9.79 0.29
CA PHE A 84 9.46 -8.98 1.06
C PHE A 84 8.93 -7.60 1.46
N VAL A 85 7.68 -7.55 1.89
CA VAL A 85 6.98 -6.31 2.26
C VAL A 85 6.42 -6.37 3.67
N LYS A 86 6.28 -5.21 4.31
CA LYS A 86 5.56 -5.06 5.58
C LYS A 86 4.08 -4.80 5.30
N THR A 87 3.22 -5.26 6.20
CA THR A 87 1.78 -4.99 6.14
C THR A 87 1.25 -4.61 7.51
N GLY A 88 0.17 -3.84 7.52
CA GLY A 88 -0.56 -3.50 8.73
C GLY A 88 -1.83 -2.74 8.39
N GLU A 89 -2.41 -2.16 9.43
CA GLU A 89 -3.59 -1.31 9.32
C GLU A 89 -3.47 -0.10 10.23
N PHE A 90 -4.20 0.96 9.90
CA PHE A 90 -4.35 2.14 10.74
C PHE A 90 -5.73 2.77 10.55
N ALA A 91 -6.19 3.51 11.55
CA ALA A 91 -7.41 4.31 11.43
C ALA A 91 -7.07 5.66 10.79
N GLY A 92 -7.73 5.99 9.69
CA GLY A 92 -7.72 7.33 9.10
C GLY A 92 -8.89 8.17 9.61
N PRO A 93 -8.83 9.51 9.42
CA PRO A 93 -9.92 10.42 9.78
C PRO A 93 -11.27 9.94 9.23
#